data_AF-A0A920KLM4-F1
#
_entry.id   AF-A0A920KLM4-F1
#
_cell.length_a   1.000
_cell.length_b   1.000
_cell.length_c   1.000
_cell.angle_alpha   90.00
_cell.angle_beta   90.00
_cell.angle_gamma   90.00
#
_symmetry.space_group_name_H-M   'P 1'
#
loop_
_entity.id
_entity.type
_entity.pdbx_description
1 polymer ?
#
loop_
_entity_poly.entity_id
_entity_poly.type
_entity_poly.pdbx_seq_one_letter_code
_entity_poly.pdbx_strand_id
1 'polypeptide(L)'
;MLRDDGIVMDDGTSWRLSENEYFMTTSTAAAAKVMAWLEELLQTRWTDLKVNVTSVSEQWAGAAVAGPKSREVLNNCVEDPSLITNENFPFMGVISTFLKGKIPCRIARISFSGELAFEVYIKSDFANTMMDLLWENAQKYDGCLYGLEALGALRVEKGHVTGAELDGRVTIDDAGLGKMASIKKSYIGSAMRKRGVLSDDDRETLVGFFSY
;
A
#
# COMPACT_ATOMS: atom_id res chain seq x y z
N MET A 1 2.00 7.27 -8.22
CA MET A 1 1.78 8.67 -8.63
C MET A 1 3.02 9.17 -9.37
N LEU A 2 2.86 9.93 -10.45
CA LEU A 2 3.98 10.57 -11.17
C LEU A 2 3.96 12.08 -10.94
N ARG A 3 5.11 12.72 -11.11
CA ARG A 3 5.24 14.18 -11.23
C ARG A 3 4.92 14.62 -12.66
N ASP A 4 4.77 15.93 -12.87
CA ASP A 4 4.55 16.52 -14.20
C ASP A 4 5.67 16.18 -15.21
N ASP A 5 6.89 15.95 -14.74
CA ASP A 5 8.06 15.61 -15.56
C ASP A 5 8.13 14.12 -15.98
N GLY A 6 7.16 13.30 -15.56
CA GLY A 6 7.04 11.88 -15.91
C GLY A 6 7.75 10.91 -14.96
N ILE A 7 8.41 11.41 -13.91
CA ILE A 7 9.15 10.59 -12.95
C ILE A 7 8.25 10.16 -11.79
N VAL A 8 8.55 9.02 -11.16
CA VAL A 8 7.80 8.54 -9.99
C VAL A 8 7.90 9.55 -8.84
N MET A 9 6.75 9.87 -8.24
CA MET A 9 6.65 10.74 -7.07
C MET A 9 6.51 9.96 -5.78
N ASP A 10 5.60 8.98 -5.79
CA ASP A 10 5.25 8.09 -4.69
C ASP A 10 4.39 6.94 -5.23
N ASP A 11 4.23 5.87 -4.46
CA ASP A 11 3.31 4.78 -4.73
C ASP A 11 2.50 4.40 -3.48
N GLY A 12 1.65 3.39 -3.61
CA GLY A 12 0.74 2.97 -2.55
C GLY A 12 -0.51 2.30 -3.11
N THR A 13 -1.45 1.98 -2.22
CA THR A 13 -2.70 1.31 -2.59
C THR A 13 -3.89 2.21 -2.31
N SER A 14 -4.92 2.11 -3.15
CA SER A 14 -6.19 2.78 -2.94
C SER A 14 -7.33 1.78 -3.01
N TRP A 15 -8.13 1.71 -1.96
CA TRP A 15 -9.35 0.91 -1.92
C TRP A 15 -10.57 1.79 -2.06
N ARG A 16 -11.54 1.34 -2.86
CA ARG A 16 -12.85 1.98 -2.99
C ARG A 16 -13.76 1.43 -1.89
N LEU A 17 -14.11 2.27 -0.92
CA LEU A 17 -14.93 1.91 0.23
C LEU A 17 -16.43 2.00 -0.07
N SER A 18 -16.82 2.99 -0.88
CA SER A 18 -18.17 3.16 -1.39
C SER A 18 -18.13 3.79 -2.78
N GLU A 19 -19.28 4.21 -3.32
CA GLU A 19 -19.33 4.82 -4.64
C GLU A 19 -18.36 6.02 -4.76
N ASN A 20 -18.27 6.84 -3.70
CA ASN A 20 -17.55 8.12 -3.68
C ASN A 20 -16.51 8.22 -2.55
N GLU A 21 -16.22 7.13 -1.84
CA GLU A 21 -15.25 7.11 -0.74
C GLU A 21 -14.09 6.17 -1.07
N TYR A 22 -12.87 6.66 -0.85
CA TYR A 22 -11.63 5.93 -1.09
C TYR A 22 -10.72 6.02 0.12
N PHE A 23 -10.01 4.93 0.41
CA PHE A 23 -8.95 4.89 1.42
C PHE A 23 -7.62 4.66 0.72
N MET A 24 -6.70 5.62 0.84
CA MET A 24 -5.42 5.64 0.14
C MET A 24 -4.27 5.57 1.14
N THR A 25 -3.34 4.67 0.88
CA THR A 25 -2.03 4.61 1.54
C THR A 25 -0.96 5.19 0.62
N THR A 26 0.09 5.72 1.24
CA THR A 26 1.25 6.35 0.61
C THR A 26 2.50 5.89 1.35
N SER A 27 3.69 6.12 0.80
CA SER A 27 4.92 5.85 1.55
C SER A 27 4.99 6.73 2.80
N THR A 28 5.50 6.18 3.91
CA THR A 28 5.60 6.90 5.19
C THR A 28 6.25 8.28 5.05
N ALA A 29 7.37 8.37 4.34
CA ALA A 29 8.09 9.63 4.14
C ALA A 29 7.40 10.59 3.14
N ALA A 30 6.49 10.09 2.32
CA ALA A 30 5.84 10.85 1.25
C ALA A 30 4.44 11.36 1.63
N ALA A 31 3.86 10.92 2.75
CA ALA A 31 2.49 11.23 3.15
C ALA A 31 2.15 12.73 3.07
N ALA A 32 2.96 13.59 3.68
CA ALA A 32 2.75 15.04 3.64
C ALA A 32 2.90 15.63 2.23
N LYS A 33 3.86 15.11 1.44
CA LYS A 33 4.10 15.55 0.06
C LYS A 33 2.93 15.18 -0.86
N VAL A 34 2.40 13.96 -0.72
CA VAL A 34 1.22 13.51 -1.47
C VAL A 34 -0.01 14.34 -1.10
N MET A 35 -0.23 14.60 0.19
CA MET A 35 -1.33 15.45 0.63
C MET A 35 -1.26 16.85 0.01
N ALA A 36 -0.09 17.50 0.07
CA ALA A 36 0.13 18.81 -0.53
C ALA A 36 -0.05 18.79 -2.05
N TRP A 37 0.37 17.72 -2.71
CA TRP A 37 0.18 17.54 -4.15
C TRP A 37 -1.29 17.43 -4.53
N LEU A 38 -2.08 16.63 -3.81
CA LEU A 38 -3.51 16.50 -4.07
C LEU A 38 -4.26 17.83 -3.85
N GLU A 39 -3.92 18.57 -2.79
CA GLU A 39 -4.48 19.90 -2.53
C GLU A 39 -4.12 20.90 -3.62
N GLU A 40 -2.86 20.93 -4.07
CA GLU A 40 -2.45 21.81 -5.18
C GLU A 40 -3.31 21.56 -6.42
N LEU A 41 -3.46 20.31 -6.83
CA LEU A 41 -4.25 19.95 -8.00
C LEU A 41 -5.71 20.40 -7.88
N LEU A 42 -6.33 20.19 -6.73
CA LEU A 42 -7.74 20.53 -6.50
C LEU A 42 -7.97 22.03 -6.37
N GLN A 43 -7.02 22.76 -5.80
CA GLN A 43 -7.15 24.20 -5.57
C GLN A 43 -6.71 25.05 -6.77
N THR A 44 -5.82 24.55 -7.64
CA THR A 44 -5.23 25.36 -8.71
C THR A 44 -5.53 24.86 -10.12
N ARG A 45 -5.73 23.55 -10.33
CA ARG A 45 -5.85 22.96 -11.67
C ARG A 45 -7.25 22.45 -11.98
N TRP A 46 -7.91 21.83 -11.01
CA TRP A 46 -9.18 21.13 -11.17
C TRP A 46 -10.23 21.61 -10.17
N THR A 47 -10.42 22.92 -10.12
CA THR A 47 -11.26 23.61 -9.13
C THR A 47 -12.76 23.30 -9.23
N ASP A 48 -13.19 22.67 -10.32
CA ASP A 48 -14.55 22.24 -10.57
C ASP A 48 -14.84 20.80 -10.07
N LEU A 49 -13.81 20.04 -9.71
CA LEU A 49 -13.99 18.69 -9.16
C LEU A 49 -14.59 18.72 -7.75
N LYS A 50 -15.54 17.83 -7.51
CA LYS A 50 -16.18 17.63 -6.21
C LYS A 50 -15.43 16.56 -5.41
N VAL A 51 -14.18 16.85 -5.07
CA VAL A 51 -13.30 15.93 -4.34
C VAL A 51 -12.75 16.63 -3.11
N ASN A 52 -12.89 15.98 -1.96
CA ASN A 52 -12.25 16.39 -0.72
C ASN A 52 -11.20 15.35 -0.34
N VAL A 53 -10.08 15.82 0.18
CA VAL A 53 -8.99 14.98 0.67
C VAL A 53 -8.76 15.30 2.14
N THR A 54 -8.64 14.27 2.97
CA THR A 54 -8.40 14.42 4.40
C THR A 54 -7.30 13.45 4.80
N SER A 55 -6.23 13.98 5.39
CA SER A 55 -5.23 13.12 6.01
C SER A 55 -5.84 12.42 7.23
N VAL A 56 -5.76 11.09 7.23
CA VAL A 56 -6.14 10.23 8.35
C VAL A 56 -4.95 9.39 8.83
N SER A 57 -3.72 9.80 8.50
CA SER A 57 -2.50 9.05 8.81
C SER A 57 -2.37 8.72 10.30
N GLU A 58 -2.61 9.70 11.17
CA GLU A 58 -2.51 9.52 12.64
C GLU A 58 -3.80 8.95 13.28
N GLN A 59 -4.89 8.90 12.52
CA GLN A 59 -6.18 8.40 13.00
C GLN A 59 -6.20 6.86 13.03
N TRP A 60 -5.40 6.22 12.19
CA TRP A 60 -5.37 4.77 12.00
C TRP A 60 -4.03 4.20 12.43
N ALA A 61 -4.05 3.25 13.35
CA ALA A 61 -2.95 2.31 13.53
C ALA A 61 -3.10 1.16 12.54
N GLY A 62 -1.98 0.74 11.93
CA GLY A 62 -1.92 -0.38 10.99
C GLY A 62 -0.98 -1.48 11.49
N ALA A 63 -1.38 -2.73 11.34
CA ALA A 63 -0.52 -3.89 11.57
C ALA A 63 -0.63 -4.90 10.43
N ALA A 64 0.52 -5.34 9.91
CA ALA A 64 0.58 -6.37 8.88
C ALA A 64 0.75 -7.75 9.51
N VAL A 65 -0.18 -8.67 9.21
CA VAL A 65 -0.10 -10.09 9.55
C VAL A 65 0.23 -10.83 8.27
N ALA A 66 1.48 -11.26 8.11
CA ALA A 66 2.00 -11.86 6.88
C ALA A 66 2.52 -13.28 7.11
N GLY A 67 2.39 -14.12 6.10
CA GLY A 67 2.84 -15.51 6.08
C GLY A 67 1.70 -16.50 5.81
N PRO A 68 2.02 -17.77 5.57
CA PRO A 68 1.05 -18.80 5.18
C PRO A 68 -0.04 -19.06 6.23
N LYS A 69 0.23 -18.71 7.50
CA LYS A 69 -0.69 -18.84 8.64
C LYS A 69 -1.43 -17.56 9.04
N SER A 70 -1.24 -16.48 8.29
CA SER A 70 -1.84 -15.17 8.60
C SER A 70 -3.37 -15.20 8.66
N ARG A 71 -4.02 -16.04 7.85
CA ARG A 71 -5.48 -16.23 7.89
C ARG A 71 -5.93 -16.91 9.17
N GLU A 72 -5.25 -17.99 9.58
CA GLU A 72 -5.56 -18.69 10.83
C GLU A 72 -5.37 -17.77 12.04
N VAL A 73 -4.33 -16.94 12.04
CA VAL A 73 -4.13 -15.90 13.06
C VAL A 73 -5.33 -14.95 13.08
N LEU A 74 -5.71 -14.38 11.93
CA LEU A 74 -6.82 -13.42 11.88
C LEU A 74 -8.17 -14.03 12.24
N ASN A 75 -8.43 -15.28 11.86
CA ASN A 75 -9.67 -15.98 12.23
C ASN A 75 -9.88 -16.02 13.75
N ASN A 76 -8.80 -16.09 14.54
CA ASN A 76 -8.89 -16.05 15.99
C ASN A 76 -9.06 -14.62 16.55
N CYS A 77 -8.72 -13.59 15.76
CA CYS A 77 -8.73 -12.19 16.18
C CYS A 77 -10.02 -11.45 15.80
N VAL A 78 -10.77 -11.91 14.81
CA VAL A 78 -12.02 -11.27 14.36
C VAL A 78 -13.25 -11.82 15.09
N GLU A 79 -14.32 -11.02 15.17
CA GLU A 79 -15.62 -11.50 15.69
C GLU A 79 -16.24 -12.56 14.78
N ASP A 80 -16.19 -12.35 13.46
CA ASP A 80 -16.74 -13.26 12.45
C ASP A 80 -15.63 -13.81 11.52
N PRO A 81 -15.12 -15.02 11.79
CA PRO A 81 -14.09 -15.66 10.96
C PRO A 81 -14.57 -16.03 9.55
N SER A 82 -15.89 -16.12 9.33
CA SER A 82 -16.42 -16.48 8.01
C SER A 82 -16.12 -15.41 6.95
N LEU A 83 -15.78 -14.20 7.38
CA LEU A 83 -15.37 -13.10 6.51
C LEU A 83 -13.95 -13.29 5.95
N ILE A 84 -13.06 -14.05 6.61
CA ILE A 84 -11.64 -14.14 6.23
C ILE A 84 -11.36 -15.41 5.41
N THR A 85 -12.25 -15.76 4.49
CA THR A 85 -12.09 -16.88 3.55
C THR A 85 -11.61 -16.39 2.18
N ASN A 86 -11.16 -17.30 1.31
CA ASN A 86 -10.76 -16.89 -0.05
C ASN A 86 -11.96 -16.42 -0.88
N GLU A 87 -13.12 -17.03 -0.65
CA GLU A 87 -14.38 -16.76 -1.32
C GLU A 87 -14.93 -15.38 -0.92
N ASN A 88 -14.95 -15.08 0.38
CA ASN A 88 -15.52 -13.84 0.90
C ASN A 88 -14.53 -12.67 0.88
N PHE A 89 -13.22 -12.97 0.89
CA PHE A 89 -12.18 -11.95 0.98
C PHE A 89 -11.03 -12.23 -0.01
N PRO A 90 -11.27 -11.95 -1.31
CA PRO A 90 -10.28 -12.17 -2.36
C PRO A 90 -9.08 -11.21 -2.23
N PHE A 91 -8.00 -11.54 -2.94
CA PHE A 91 -6.79 -10.71 -3.00
C PHE A 91 -7.11 -9.25 -3.42
N MET A 92 -6.45 -8.29 -2.78
CA MET A 92 -6.69 -6.84 -2.91
C MET A 92 -8.05 -6.34 -2.40
N GLY A 93 -8.87 -7.20 -1.80
CA GLY A 93 -10.10 -6.78 -1.14
C GLY A 93 -9.84 -5.94 0.11
N VAL A 94 -10.86 -5.18 0.52
CA VAL A 94 -10.96 -4.55 1.84
C VAL A 94 -12.34 -4.83 2.45
N ILE A 95 -12.40 -5.07 3.76
CA ILE A 95 -13.63 -5.24 4.51
C ILE A 95 -13.62 -4.35 5.75
N SER A 96 -14.80 -3.92 6.20
CA SER A 96 -15.01 -3.36 7.55
C SER A 96 -15.60 -4.45 8.43
N THR A 97 -15.02 -4.67 9.61
CA THR A 97 -15.42 -5.72 10.54
C THR A 97 -15.07 -5.33 11.97
N PHE A 98 -15.10 -6.29 12.89
CA PHE A 98 -14.74 -6.11 14.29
C PHE A 98 -13.67 -7.13 14.69
N LEU A 99 -12.64 -6.66 15.38
CA LEU A 99 -11.80 -7.52 16.21
C LEU A 99 -12.57 -7.95 17.47
N LYS A 100 -12.10 -9.00 18.14
CA LYS A 100 -12.63 -9.45 19.43
C LYS A 100 -12.80 -8.28 20.41
N GLY A 101 -13.91 -8.29 21.14
CA GLY A 101 -14.29 -7.17 22.00
C GLY A 101 -15.05 -6.08 21.25
N LYS A 102 -15.60 -6.39 20.07
CA LYS A 102 -16.36 -5.47 19.21
C LYS A 102 -15.59 -4.20 18.85
N ILE A 103 -14.28 -4.30 18.63
CA ILE A 103 -13.44 -3.15 18.26
C ILE A 103 -13.51 -2.96 16.73
N PRO A 104 -14.06 -1.85 16.21
CA PRO A 104 -14.21 -1.66 14.77
C PRO A 104 -12.86 -1.58 14.06
N CYS A 105 -12.69 -2.33 12.99
CA CYS A 105 -11.47 -2.31 12.17
C CYS A 105 -11.79 -2.40 10.68
N ARG A 106 -10.81 -2.05 9.85
CA ARG A 106 -10.76 -2.41 8.44
C ARG A 106 -9.66 -3.42 8.25
N ILE A 107 -9.88 -4.41 7.40
CA ILE A 107 -8.85 -5.38 7.04
C ILE A 107 -8.70 -5.32 5.52
N ALA A 108 -7.47 -5.21 5.04
CA ALA A 108 -7.13 -5.26 3.62
C ALA A 108 -6.28 -6.50 3.34
N ARG A 109 -6.62 -7.27 2.30
CA ARG A 109 -5.83 -8.43 1.88
C ARG A 109 -4.77 -7.99 0.87
N ILE A 110 -3.68 -7.45 1.38
CA ILE A 110 -2.55 -6.92 0.62
C ILE A 110 -1.23 -7.40 1.23
N SER A 111 -0.20 -7.49 0.41
CA SER A 111 1.13 -7.96 0.81
C SER A 111 2.23 -7.13 0.17
N PHE A 112 3.22 -6.78 0.97
CA PHE A 112 4.50 -6.24 0.51
C PHE A 112 5.66 -7.24 0.69
N SER A 113 5.40 -8.40 1.29
CA SER A 113 6.37 -9.50 1.41
C SER A 113 6.23 -10.55 0.31
N GLY A 114 5.15 -10.50 -0.48
CA GLY A 114 4.81 -11.50 -1.48
C GLY A 114 4.12 -12.75 -0.92
N GLU A 115 4.01 -12.87 0.40
CA GLU A 115 3.26 -13.91 1.07
C GLU A 115 1.77 -13.58 1.14
N LEU A 116 0.95 -14.55 1.55
CA LEU A 116 -0.39 -14.23 2.03
C LEU A 116 -0.27 -13.26 3.21
N ALA A 117 -0.92 -12.11 3.09
CA ALA A 117 -0.89 -11.11 4.14
C ALA A 117 -2.19 -10.33 4.22
N PHE A 118 -2.38 -9.73 5.38
CA PHE A 118 -3.48 -8.85 5.70
C PHE A 118 -2.95 -7.66 6.50
N GLU A 119 -3.45 -6.48 6.16
CA GLU A 119 -3.24 -5.27 6.95
C GLU A 119 -4.51 -4.97 7.75
N VAL A 120 -4.37 -4.90 9.07
CA VAL A 120 -5.44 -4.54 9.99
C VAL A 120 -5.28 -3.07 10.34
N TYR A 121 -6.29 -2.28 10.01
CA TYR A 121 -6.40 -0.86 10.32
C TYR A 121 -7.44 -0.63 11.41
N ILE A 122 -7.04 0.01 12.50
CA ILE A 122 -7.90 0.30 13.65
C ILE A 122 -7.73 1.76 14.09
N LYS A 123 -8.69 2.34 14.81
CA LYS A 123 -8.48 3.66 15.42
C LYS A 123 -7.27 3.60 16.35
N SER A 124 -6.38 4.59 16.27
CA SER A 124 -5.09 4.60 16.98
C SER A 124 -5.21 4.41 18.51
N ASP A 125 -6.32 4.83 19.12
CA ASP A 125 -6.61 4.58 20.55
C ASP A 125 -6.60 3.09 20.93
N PHE A 126 -6.86 2.19 19.98
CA PHE A 126 -6.87 0.73 20.18
C PHE A 126 -5.60 0.03 19.67
N ALA A 127 -4.55 0.77 19.32
CA ALA A 127 -3.33 0.21 18.74
C ALA A 127 -2.70 -0.87 19.61
N ASN A 128 -2.53 -0.60 20.91
CA ASN A 128 -1.97 -1.57 21.85
C ASN A 128 -2.86 -2.82 21.98
N THR A 129 -4.18 -2.63 22.08
CA THR A 129 -5.13 -3.74 22.16
C THR A 129 -5.10 -4.62 20.91
N MET A 130 -5.01 -4.00 19.72
CA MET A 130 -4.84 -4.73 18.46
C MET A 130 -3.52 -5.51 18.47
N MET A 131 -2.42 -4.87 18.87
CA MET A 131 -1.10 -5.49 18.88
C MET A 131 -1.04 -6.69 19.82
N ASP A 132 -1.56 -6.56 21.05
CA ASP A 132 -1.62 -7.64 22.03
C ASP A 132 -2.44 -8.83 21.49
N LEU A 133 -3.62 -8.55 20.93
CA LEU A 133 -4.51 -9.57 20.37
C LEU A 133 -3.85 -10.33 19.19
N LEU A 134 -3.24 -9.59 18.27
CA LEU A 134 -2.56 -10.18 17.11
C LEU A 134 -1.35 -10.99 17.55
N TRP A 135 -0.55 -10.47 18.48
CA TRP A 135 0.65 -11.14 18.96
C TRP A 135 0.34 -12.42 19.72
N GLU A 136 -0.64 -12.38 20.63
CA GLU A 136 -1.05 -13.56 21.39
C GLU A 136 -1.48 -14.71 20.45
N ASN A 137 -2.19 -14.39 19.37
CA ASN A 137 -2.64 -15.39 18.41
C ASN A 137 -1.55 -15.79 17.42
N ALA A 138 -0.64 -14.90 17.02
CA ALA A 138 0.48 -15.21 16.14
C ALA A 138 1.45 -16.23 16.77
N GLN A 139 1.72 -16.11 18.07
CA GLN A 139 2.58 -17.04 18.80
C GLN A 139 2.08 -18.50 18.75
N LYS A 140 0.76 -18.72 18.62
CA LYS A 140 0.15 -20.06 18.51
C LYS A 140 0.52 -20.78 17.20
N TYR A 141 1.09 -20.06 16.24
CA TYR A 141 1.50 -20.54 14.92
C TYR A 141 2.98 -20.30 14.65
N ASP A 142 3.81 -20.25 15.69
CA ASP A 142 5.25 -19.99 15.62
C ASP A 142 5.59 -18.66 14.90
N GLY A 143 4.68 -17.69 14.98
CA GLY A 143 4.86 -16.36 14.43
C GLY A 143 5.92 -15.55 15.18
N CYS A 144 6.50 -14.57 14.50
CA CYS A 144 7.43 -13.62 15.10
C CYS A 144 7.05 -12.18 14.76
N LEU A 145 7.52 -11.25 15.60
CA LEU A 145 7.48 -9.83 15.27
C LEU A 145 8.64 -9.53 14.32
N TYR A 146 8.36 -8.74 13.30
CA TYR A 146 9.36 -8.32 12.33
C TYR A 146 9.26 -6.82 12.09
N GLY A 147 10.42 -6.20 11.81
CA GLY A 147 10.54 -4.79 11.53
C GLY A 147 10.93 -4.51 10.09
N LEU A 148 11.40 -3.29 9.85
CA LEU A 148 11.72 -2.79 8.51
C LEU A 148 12.82 -3.58 7.81
N GLU A 149 13.83 -4.09 8.53
CA GLU A 149 14.92 -4.88 7.94
C GLU A 149 14.43 -6.20 7.32
N ALA A 150 13.63 -6.95 8.09
CA ALA A 150 13.04 -8.19 7.60
C ALA A 150 12.06 -7.93 6.45
N LEU A 151 11.24 -6.88 6.55
CA LEU A 151 10.37 -6.46 5.45
C LEU A 151 11.18 -6.08 4.20
N GLY A 152 12.31 -5.40 4.39
CA GLY A 152 13.26 -5.00 3.36
C GLY A 152 13.83 -6.21 2.60
N ALA A 153 14.21 -7.27 3.31
CA ALA A 153 14.63 -8.51 2.68
C ALA A 153 13.50 -9.14 1.84
N LEU A 154 12.32 -9.34 2.46
CA LEU A 154 11.17 -9.99 1.81
C LEU A 154 10.71 -9.24 0.56
N ARG A 155 10.59 -7.92 0.62
CA ARG A 155 10.11 -7.12 -0.51
C ARG A 155 11.12 -7.12 -1.67
N VAL A 156 12.42 -7.18 -1.39
CA VAL A 156 13.48 -7.27 -2.41
C VAL A 156 13.38 -8.61 -3.15
N GLU A 157 13.11 -9.72 -2.46
CA GLU A 157 12.89 -11.02 -3.10
C GLU A 157 11.71 -11.02 -4.08
N LYS A 158 10.76 -10.10 -3.91
CA LYS A 158 9.62 -9.90 -4.82
C LYS A 158 9.84 -8.80 -5.88
N GLY A 159 10.97 -8.11 -5.84
CA GLY A 159 11.23 -6.95 -6.70
C GLY A 159 10.31 -5.76 -6.42
N HIS A 160 9.76 -5.66 -5.21
CA HIS A 160 8.95 -4.50 -4.83
C HIS A 160 9.83 -3.30 -4.51
N VAL A 161 9.44 -2.13 -5.00
CA VAL A 161 10.20 -0.89 -4.91
C VAL A 161 9.81 -0.06 -3.70
N THR A 162 10.74 0.73 -3.21
CA THR A 162 10.56 1.71 -2.15
C THR A 162 11.28 3.00 -2.53
N GLY A 163 11.34 3.98 -1.62
CA GLY A 163 12.18 5.17 -1.79
C GLY A 163 13.67 4.88 -2.04
N ALA A 164 14.18 3.68 -1.70
CA ALA A 164 15.56 3.28 -2.02
C ALA A 164 15.78 3.10 -3.53
N GLU A 165 14.79 2.59 -4.26
CA GLU A 165 14.83 2.43 -5.71
C GLU A 165 14.23 3.64 -6.44
N LEU A 166 13.36 4.42 -5.79
CA LEU A 166 12.67 5.57 -6.37
C LEU A 166 13.38 6.88 -6.02
N ASP A 167 14.63 7.02 -6.46
CA ASP A 167 15.57 8.10 -6.09
C ASP A 167 15.29 9.49 -6.70
N GLY A 168 14.14 9.68 -7.33
CA GLY A 168 13.74 10.92 -7.99
C GLY A 168 14.20 11.07 -9.44
N ARG A 169 14.88 10.06 -10.03
CA ARG A 169 15.24 9.97 -11.45
C ARG A 169 14.54 8.83 -12.18
N VAL A 170 13.99 7.88 -11.43
CA VAL A 170 13.41 6.62 -11.93
C VAL A 170 12.00 6.83 -12.49
N THR A 171 11.81 6.46 -13.75
CA THR A 171 10.49 6.41 -14.39
C THR A 171 9.71 5.16 -13.95
N ILE A 172 8.40 5.12 -14.22
CA ILE A 172 7.61 3.90 -13.99
C ILE A 172 8.08 2.72 -14.87
N ASP A 173 8.71 2.99 -16.01
CA ASP A 173 9.27 1.98 -16.91
C ASP A 173 10.61 1.45 -16.39
N ASP A 174 11.48 2.35 -15.92
CA ASP A 174 12.75 2.03 -15.28
C ASP A 174 12.52 1.09 -14.07
N ALA A 175 11.45 1.33 -13.31
CA ALA A 175 11.04 0.48 -12.17
C ALA A 175 10.41 -0.87 -12.58
N GLY A 176 10.26 -1.17 -13.87
CA GLY A 176 9.60 -2.39 -14.35
C GLY A 176 8.06 -2.39 -14.20
N LEU A 177 7.47 -1.25 -13.82
CA LEU A 177 6.04 -1.10 -13.53
C LEU A 177 5.26 -0.46 -14.69
N GLY A 178 5.86 -0.35 -15.88
CA GLY A 178 5.28 0.36 -17.03
C GLY A 178 3.88 -0.11 -17.46
N LYS A 179 3.52 -1.37 -17.15
CA LYS A 179 2.17 -1.93 -17.39
C LYS A 179 1.07 -1.34 -16.49
N MET A 180 1.42 -0.72 -15.36
CA MET A 180 0.46 -0.04 -14.48
C MET A 180 -0.02 1.29 -15.05
N ALA A 181 0.75 1.88 -15.98
CA ALA A 181 0.41 3.14 -16.60
C ALA A 181 -0.67 2.96 -17.68
N SER A 182 -1.72 3.78 -17.62
CA SER A 182 -2.84 3.65 -18.55
C SER A 182 -2.45 4.04 -19.97
N ILE A 183 -2.95 3.28 -20.95
CA ILE A 183 -2.94 3.65 -22.38
C ILE A 183 -4.28 4.23 -22.85
N LYS A 184 -5.29 4.25 -21.97
CA LYS A 184 -6.68 4.61 -22.32
C LYS A 184 -7.06 6.02 -21.85
N LYS A 185 -6.43 6.51 -20.79
CA LYS A 185 -6.71 7.83 -20.20
C LYS A 185 -5.42 8.58 -19.94
N SER A 186 -5.50 9.91 -20.05
CA SER A 186 -4.44 10.82 -19.61
C SER A 186 -4.35 10.83 -18.07
N TYR A 187 -3.16 11.11 -17.56
CA TYR A 187 -2.87 11.30 -16.14
C TYR A 187 -1.64 12.20 -15.99
N ILE A 188 -1.44 12.77 -14.81
CA ILE A 188 -0.27 13.60 -14.51
C ILE A 188 1.01 12.85 -14.87
N GLY A 189 1.92 13.54 -15.58
CA GLY A 189 3.18 12.97 -16.05
C GLY A 189 3.08 12.15 -17.34
N SER A 190 1.88 11.75 -17.80
CA SER A 190 1.75 10.87 -18.97
C SER A 190 2.30 11.48 -20.26
N ALA A 191 2.20 12.80 -20.42
CA ALA A 191 2.72 13.52 -21.58
C ALA A 191 4.25 13.56 -21.59
N MET A 192 4.88 13.71 -20.42
CA MET A 192 6.33 13.87 -20.28
C MET A 192 7.06 12.55 -20.09
N ARG A 193 6.37 11.48 -19.69
CA ARG A 193 6.93 10.15 -19.48
C ARG A 193 7.74 9.62 -20.67
N LYS A 194 7.37 9.97 -21.90
CA LYS A 194 8.01 9.48 -23.14
C LYS A 194 8.86 10.54 -23.87
N ARG A 195 9.30 11.58 -23.18
CA ARG A 195 10.08 12.67 -23.82
C ARG A 195 11.55 12.28 -23.97
N GLY A 196 12.12 12.54 -25.15
CA GLY A 196 13.57 12.47 -25.40
C GLY A 196 14.25 11.31 -24.66
N VAL A 197 15.20 11.65 -23.79
CA VAL A 197 16.01 10.71 -22.98
C VAL A 197 15.25 9.81 -22.01
N LEU A 198 13.95 10.03 -21.78
CA LEU A 198 13.11 9.13 -20.98
C LEU A 198 12.55 7.97 -21.81
N SER A 199 12.67 8.03 -23.15
CA SER A 199 12.29 6.95 -24.07
C SER A 199 13.48 6.18 -24.63
N ASP A 200 14.71 6.52 -24.23
CA ASP A 200 15.91 5.87 -24.75
C ASP A 200 16.01 4.44 -24.18
N ASP A 201 16.45 3.50 -25.02
CA ASP A 201 16.56 2.09 -24.65
C ASP A 201 17.73 1.79 -23.69
N ASP A 202 18.65 2.75 -23.50
CA ASP A 202 19.86 2.62 -22.68
C ASP A 202 19.70 3.14 -21.24
N ARG A 203 18.46 3.50 -20.84
CA ARG A 203 18.16 3.90 -19.47
C ARG A 203 18.44 2.78 -18.48
N GLU A 204 18.86 3.17 -17.28
CA GLU A 204 19.00 2.25 -16.15
C GLU A 204 17.63 1.66 -15.80
N THR A 205 17.58 0.32 -15.70
CA THR A 205 16.37 -0.42 -15.34
C THR A 205 16.60 -1.24 -14.08
N LEU A 206 15.56 -1.35 -13.26
CA LEU A 206 15.59 -2.15 -12.05
C LEU A 206 15.65 -3.64 -12.40
N VAL A 207 16.70 -4.31 -11.94
CA VAL A 207 16.91 -5.75 -12.11
C VAL A 207 17.38 -6.37 -10.79
N GLY A 208 17.17 -7.68 -10.65
CA GLY A 208 17.75 -8.47 -9.55
C GLY A 208 19.11 -9.05 -9.94
N PHE A 209 20.03 -9.12 -8.99
CA PHE A 209 21.35 -9.73 -9.18
C PHE A 209 21.56 -10.85 -8.15
N PHE A 210 22.27 -11.91 -8.58
CA PHE A 210 22.76 -12.96 -7.70
C PHE A 210 24.28 -12.84 -7.62
N SER A 211 24.81 -12.64 -6.41
CA SER A 211 26.25 -12.75 -6.15
C SER A 211 26.51 -14.13 -5.58
N TYR A 212 27.36 -14.90 -6.25
CA TYR A 212 27.85 -16.20 -5.79
C TYR A 212 29.16 -16.04 -5.00
#